data_AF-A0A257PFP6-F1
#
_entry.id   AF-A0A257PFP6-F1
#
_cell.length_a   1.000
_cell.length_b   1.000
_cell.length_c   1.000
_cell.angle_alpha   90.00
_cell.angle_beta   90.00
_cell.angle_gamma   90.00
#
_symmetry.space_group_name_H-M   'P 1'
#
loop_
_entity.id
_entity.type
_entity.pdbx_description
1 polymer ?
#
loop_
_entity_poly.entity_id
_entity_poly.type
_entity_poly.pdbx_seq_one_letter_code
_entity_poly.pdbx_strand_id
1 'polypeptide(L)'
;MNPSSKPDAQPAVLLELILLTLIPLFLPATGSNPDQARAAALQTIGAWGSDDPADLLLIAQSVTFSLAALDTIRLSTQPGHAPATILRLRGNAVSLGRSADRARSALHRRHTPAPRLRPAAPRPAPPAQPVAPTRPDPARTAAWAAAFTGLAHEVAAGADAGDPTMRLRANALSSAASTLLSVPQARPPLG
;
A
#
# COMPACT_ATOMS: atom_id res chain seq x y z
N MET A 1 -36.83 -12.32 -10.55
CA MET A 1 -36.27 -11.09 -9.94
C MET A 1 -35.43 -11.51 -8.75
N ASN A 2 -34.10 -11.51 -8.87
CA ASN A 2 -33.19 -11.80 -7.75
C ASN A 2 -32.39 -10.52 -7.43
N PRO A 3 -32.52 -9.96 -6.22
CA PRO A 3 -31.62 -8.93 -5.73
C PRO A 3 -30.42 -9.61 -5.03
N SER A 4 -29.38 -9.94 -5.78
CA SER A 4 -28.07 -10.28 -5.20
C SER A 4 -27.21 -9.02 -5.17
N SER A 5 -27.29 -8.31 -4.04
CA SER A 5 -26.46 -7.18 -3.68
C SER A 5 -24.97 -7.56 -3.71
N LYS A 6 -24.18 -6.82 -4.49
CA LYS A 6 -22.71 -6.93 -4.47
C LYS A 6 -22.12 -6.11 -3.31
N PRO A 7 -21.06 -6.61 -2.63
CA PRO A 7 -20.28 -5.82 -1.70
C PRO A 7 -19.27 -4.94 -2.47
N ASP A 8 -19.76 -3.94 -3.22
CA ASP A 8 -18.91 -3.01 -4.00
C ASP A 8 -18.29 -1.87 -3.15
N ALA A 9 -18.53 -1.87 -1.82
CA ALA A 9 -18.07 -0.79 -0.93
C ALA A 9 -16.57 -0.86 -0.58
N GLN A 10 -15.95 -2.05 -0.57
CA GLN A 10 -14.55 -2.22 -0.17
C GLN A 10 -13.52 -1.56 -1.12
N PRO A 11 -13.61 -1.69 -2.46
CA PRO A 11 -12.65 -1.03 -3.36
C PRO A 11 -12.74 0.50 -3.27
N ALA A 12 -13.91 1.07 -2.98
CA ALA A 12 -14.09 2.51 -2.85
C ALA A 12 -13.34 3.09 -1.63
N VAL A 13 -13.37 2.42 -0.47
CA VAL A 13 -12.67 2.89 0.74
C VAL A 13 -11.15 2.81 0.58
N LEU A 14 -10.66 1.71 -0.02
CA LEU A 14 -9.23 1.55 -0.27
C LEU A 14 -8.70 2.60 -1.24
N LEU A 15 -9.43 2.85 -2.34
CA LEU A 15 -9.08 3.89 -3.29
C LEU A 15 -9.01 5.27 -2.61
N GLU A 16 -9.99 5.61 -1.78
CA GLU A 16 -9.99 6.89 -1.08
C GLU A 16 -8.80 7.01 -0.10
N LEU A 17 -8.43 5.93 0.60
CA LEU A 17 -7.23 5.91 1.45
C LEU A 17 -5.94 6.13 0.63
N ILE A 18 -5.85 5.48 -0.53
CA ILE A 18 -4.74 5.67 -1.46
C ILE A 18 -4.69 7.12 -1.95
N LEU A 19 -5.82 7.69 -2.34
CA LEU A 19 -5.91 9.09 -2.78
C LEU A 19 -5.52 10.05 -1.66
N LEU A 20 -6.01 9.84 -0.44
CA LEU A 20 -5.59 10.62 0.73
C LEU A 20 -4.08 10.56 0.94
N THR A 21 -3.43 9.45 0.61
CA THR A 21 -1.97 9.32 0.72
C THR A 21 -1.24 10.01 -0.44
N LEU A 22 -1.75 9.92 -1.66
CA LEU A 22 -1.10 10.44 -2.86
C LEU A 22 -1.31 11.95 -3.06
N ILE A 23 -2.48 12.50 -2.72
CA ILE A 23 -2.81 13.92 -2.95
C ILE A 23 -1.72 14.87 -2.43
N PRO A 24 -1.20 14.75 -1.19
CA PRO A 24 -0.13 15.63 -0.72
C PRO A 24 1.13 15.61 -1.56
N LEU A 25 1.45 14.47 -2.20
CA LEU A 25 2.64 14.32 -3.05
C LEU A 25 2.50 15.04 -4.39
N PHE A 26 1.26 15.27 -4.86
CA PHE A 26 0.97 16.00 -6.10
C PHE A 26 0.76 17.51 -5.91
N LEU A 27 0.57 17.99 -4.68
CA LEU A 27 0.36 19.43 -4.41
C LEU A 27 1.46 20.33 -4.98
N PRO A 28 2.76 20.03 -4.84
CA PRO A 28 3.81 20.91 -5.38
C PRO A 28 3.75 21.07 -6.91
N ALA A 29 3.33 20.02 -7.63
CA ALA A 29 3.25 20.02 -9.08
C ALA A 29 1.97 20.69 -9.62
N THR A 30 0.98 20.91 -8.76
CA THR A 30 -0.35 21.44 -9.12
C THR A 30 -0.60 22.84 -8.56
N GLY A 31 0.46 23.55 -8.18
CA GLY A 31 0.35 24.89 -7.59
C GLY A 31 -0.44 24.92 -6.29
N SER A 32 -0.35 23.83 -5.50
CA SER A 32 -1.10 23.63 -4.25
C SER A 32 -2.62 23.58 -4.41
N ASN A 33 -3.15 23.30 -5.62
CA ASN A 33 -4.57 23.10 -5.84
C ASN A 33 -4.97 21.65 -5.51
N PRO A 34 -5.80 21.40 -4.47
CA PRO A 34 -6.16 20.05 -4.03
C PRO A 34 -7.00 19.27 -5.05
N ASP A 35 -7.87 19.95 -5.81
CA ASP A 35 -8.72 19.30 -6.82
C ASP A 35 -7.87 18.80 -8.00
N GLN A 36 -6.91 19.62 -8.43
CA GLN A 36 -5.96 19.23 -9.47
C GLN A 36 -5.02 18.11 -8.98
N ALA A 37 -4.56 18.16 -7.73
CA ALA A 37 -3.76 17.09 -7.13
C ALA A 37 -4.53 15.76 -7.06
N ARG A 38 -5.81 15.81 -6.69
CA ARG A 38 -6.69 14.64 -6.70
C ARG A 38 -6.89 14.10 -8.11
N ALA A 39 -7.13 14.96 -9.09
CA ALA A 39 -7.24 14.57 -10.49
C ALA A 39 -5.95 13.91 -11.01
N ALA A 40 -4.79 14.46 -10.69
CA ALA A 40 -3.49 13.90 -11.06
C ALA A 40 -3.25 12.52 -10.41
N ALA A 41 -3.61 12.36 -9.12
CA ALA A 41 -3.52 11.07 -8.44
C ALA A 41 -4.44 10.02 -9.07
N LEU A 42 -5.70 10.39 -9.38
CA LEU A 42 -6.65 9.50 -10.08
C LEU A 42 -6.15 9.11 -11.48
N GLN A 43 -5.65 10.06 -12.26
CA GLN A 43 -5.06 9.78 -13.57
C GLN A 43 -3.86 8.84 -13.46
N THR A 44 -3.01 9.04 -12.45
CA THR A 44 -1.83 8.22 -12.22
C THR A 44 -2.22 6.78 -11.89
N ILE A 45 -3.23 6.56 -11.03
CA ILE A 45 -3.73 5.21 -10.71
C ILE A 45 -4.43 4.60 -11.94
N GLY A 46 -5.30 5.37 -12.59
CA GLY A 46 -6.08 4.93 -13.75
C GLY A 46 -5.22 4.49 -14.95
N ALA A 47 -4.01 5.04 -15.09
CA ALA A 47 -3.06 4.64 -16.12
C ALA A 47 -2.61 3.16 -16.02
N TRP A 48 -2.79 2.52 -14.86
CA TRP A 48 -2.45 1.10 -14.67
C TRP A 48 -3.63 0.15 -14.96
N GLY A 49 -4.87 0.67 -15.01
CA GLY A 49 -6.04 -0.07 -15.48
C GLY A 49 -6.45 -1.29 -14.65
N SER A 50 -6.16 -1.33 -13.34
CA SER A 50 -6.59 -2.42 -12.45
C SER A 50 -7.57 -1.95 -11.37
N ASP A 51 -8.69 -2.68 -11.26
CA ASP A 51 -9.70 -2.52 -10.20
C ASP A 51 -9.48 -3.51 -9.04
N ASP A 52 -8.45 -4.38 -9.12
CA ASP A 52 -8.14 -5.33 -8.06
C ASP A 52 -7.49 -4.62 -6.86
N PRO A 53 -8.03 -4.78 -5.63
CA PRO A 53 -7.49 -4.13 -4.43
C PRO A 53 -6.00 -4.37 -4.18
N ALA A 54 -5.50 -5.57 -4.48
CA ALA A 54 -4.08 -5.87 -4.29
C ALA A 54 -3.20 -5.16 -5.32
N ASP A 55 -3.67 -5.03 -6.55
CA ASP A 55 -2.99 -4.26 -7.59
C ASP A 55 -2.98 -2.76 -7.25
N LEU A 56 -4.11 -2.22 -6.80
CA LEU A 56 -4.22 -0.82 -6.35
C LEU A 56 -3.19 -0.48 -5.27
N LEU A 57 -2.97 -1.38 -4.30
CA LEU A 57 -1.94 -1.20 -3.27
C LEU A 57 -0.52 -1.21 -3.86
N LEU A 58 -0.22 -2.10 -4.79
CA LEU A 58 1.10 -2.18 -5.44
C LEU A 58 1.37 -0.95 -6.31
N ILE A 59 0.33 -0.45 -7.01
CA ILE A 59 0.37 0.79 -7.78
C ILE A 59 0.66 1.97 -6.84
N ALA A 60 -0.12 2.10 -5.77
CA ALA A 60 0.05 3.17 -4.78
C ALA A 60 1.46 3.17 -4.16
N GLN A 61 1.97 1.99 -3.79
CA GLN A 61 3.34 1.82 -3.27
C GLN A 61 4.38 2.24 -4.32
N SER A 62 4.23 1.80 -5.57
CA SER A 62 5.16 2.16 -6.64
C SER A 62 5.23 3.68 -6.86
N VAL A 63 4.08 4.34 -6.91
CA VAL A 63 3.98 5.80 -7.09
C VAL A 63 4.57 6.52 -5.88
N THR A 64 4.16 6.14 -4.67
CA THR A 64 4.61 6.76 -3.41
C THR A 64 6.13 6.69 -3.27
N PHE A 65 6.73 5.51 -3.47
CA PHE A 65 8.18 5.35 -3.37
C PHE A 65 8.93 6.12 -4.46
N SER A 66 8.36 6.21 -5.67
CA SER A 66 8.97 6.98 -6.76
C SER A 66 8.97 8.48 -6.46
N LEU A 67 7.84 9.03 -6.01
CA LEU A 67 7.74 10.45 -5.66
C LEU A 67 8.62 10.80 -4.45
N ALA A 68 8.65 9.94 -3.43
CA ALA A 68 9.54 10.12 -2.28
C ALA A 68 11.03 10.04 -2.67
N ALA A 69 11.40 9.17 -3.63
CA ALA A 69 12.76 9.13 -4.17
C ALA A 69 13.13 10.45 -4.88
N LEU A 70 12.22 11.01 -5.68
CA LEU A 70 12.44 12.30 -6.34
C LEU A 70 12.56 13.46 -5.33
N ASP A 71 11.73 13.46 -4.28
CA ASP A 71 11.81 14.49 -3.25
C ASP A 71 13.11 14.40 -2.44
N THR A 72 13.55 13.19 -2.08
CA THR A 72 14.85 13.00 -1.40
C THR A 72 16.03 13.45 -2.28
N ILE A 73 15.96 13.25 -3.60
CA ILE A 73 16.94 13.81 -4.55
C ILE A 73 16.86 15.35 -4.53
N ARG A 74 15.67 15.94 -4.65
CA ARG A 74 15.47 17.40 -4.59
C ARG A 74 16.07 17.99 -3.32
N LEU A 75 15.77 17.42 -2.16
CA LEU A 75 16.35 17.83 -0.87
C LEU A 75 17.88 17.72 -0.89
N SER A 76 18.44 16.66 -1.47
CA SER A 76 19.90 16.52 -1.58
C SER A 76 20.59 17.58 -2.45
N THR A 77 19.84 18.31 -3.28
CA THR A 77 20.35 19.42 -4.10
C THR A 77 20.21 20.79 -3.44
N GLN A 78 19.56 20.88 -2.28
CA GLN A 78 19.43 22.15 -1.58
C GLN A 78 20.80 22.60 -1.02
N PRO A 79 21.12 23.90 -1.14
CA PRO A 79 22.34 24.43 -0.56
C PRO A 79 22.30 24.38 0.97
N GLY A 80 23.47 24.32 1.60
CA GLY A 80 23.59 24.37 3.07
C GLY A 80 23.49 23.01 3.78
N HIS A 81 23.27 21.91 3.07
CA HIS A 81 23.39 20.58 3.66
C HIS A 81 24.85 20.16 3.83
N ALA A 82 25.17 19.56 4.98
CA ALA A 82 26.45 18.91 5.20
C ALA A 82 26.65 17.73 4.21
N PRO A 83 27.88 17.43 3.77
CA PRO A 83 28.15 16.34 2.82
C PRO A 83 27.58 14.98 3.24
N ALA A 84 27.65 14.65 4.54
CA ALA A 84 27.08 13.41 5.08
C ALA A 84 25.55 13.34 4.90
N THR A 85 24.84 14.46 5.06
CA THR A 85 23.39 14.54 4.84
C THR A 85 23.05 14.32 3.37
N ILE A 86 23.81 14.92 2.45
CA ILE A 86 23.63 14.75 1.00
C ILE A 86 23.79 13.26 0.63
N LEU A 87 24.84 12.60 1.12
CA LEU A 87 25.08 11.18 0.87
C LEU A 87 23.95 10.30 1.42
N ARG A 88 23.46 10.58 2.63
CA ARG A 88 22.34 9.86 3.25
C ARG A 88 21.04 10.03 2.43
N LEU A 89 20.71 11.25 2.02
CA LEU A 89 19.52 11.52 1.20
C LEU A 89 19.58 10.77 -0.13
N ARG A 90 20.74 10.75 -0.80
CA ARG A 90 20.93 9.98 -2.04
C ARG A 90 20.84 8.48 -1.82
N GLY A 91 21.41 7.97 -0.73
CA GLY A 91 21.28 6.56 -0.34
C GLY A 91 19.82 6.15 -0.10
N ASN A 92 19.05 7.01 0.57
CA ASN A 92 17.62 6.82 0.78
C ASN A 92 16.85 6.80 -0.55
N ALA A 93 17.14 7.73 -1.47
CA ALA A 93 16.53 7.76 -2.79
C ALA A 93 16.74 6.44 -3.56
N VAL A 94 17.95 5.87 -3.52
CA VAL A 94 18.25 4.57 -4.15
C VAL A 94 17.44 3.44 -3.51
N SER A 95 17.32 3.42 -2.18
CA SER A 95 16.53 2.42 -1.46
C SER A 95 15.03 2.49 -1.81
N LEU A 96 14.50 3.71 -1.88
CA LEU A 96 13.11 3.97 -2.29
C LEU A 96 12.88 3.54 -3.75
N GLY A 97 13.82 3.85 -4.66
CA GLY A 97 13.76 3.40 -6.06
C GLY A 97 13.67 1.87 -6.18
N ARG A 98 14.52 1.13 -5.45
CA ARG A 98 14.46 -0.34 -5.40
C ARG A 98 13.11 -0.85 -4.87
N SER A 99 12.54 -0.16 -3.89
CA SER A 99 11.22 -0.52 -3.34
C SER A 99 10.11 -0.29 -4.37
N ALA A 100 10.17 0.81 -5.13
CA ALA A 100 9.26 1.05 -6.24
C ALA A 100 9.35 -0.05 -7.32
N ASP A 101 10.56 -0.46 -7.69
CA ASP A 101 10.78 -1.51 -8.70
C ASP A 101 10.29 -2.88 -8.23
N ARG A 102 10.43 -3.20 -6.94
CA ARG A 102 9.86 -4.42 -6.36
C ARG A 102 8.34 -4.42 -6.42
N ALA A 103 7.69 -3.29 -6.13
CA ALA A 103 6.24 -3.16 -6.24
C ALA A 103 5.76 -3.35 -7.69
N ARG A 104 6.43 -2.72 -8.67
CA ARG A 104 6.16 -2.93 -10.11
C ARG A 104 6.36 -4.37 -10.53
N SER A 105 7.45 -4.99 -10.08
CA SER A 105 7.74 -6.39 -10.38
C SER A 105 6.70 -7.33 -9.79
N ALA A 106 6.21 -7.04 -8.58
CA ALA A 106 5.13 -7.80 -7.96
C ALA A 106 3.82 -7.66 -8.74
N LEU A 107 3.48 -6.44 -9.17
CA LEU A 107 2.31 -6.19 -10.02
C LEU A 107 2.43 -6.93 -11.36
N HIS A 108 3.58 -6.83 -12.04
CA HIS A 108 3.82 -7.53 -13.29
C HIS A 108 3.70 -9.05 -13.13
N ARG A 109 4.21 -9.64 -12.05
CA ARG A 109 4.05 -11.07 -11.76
C ARG A 109 2.60 -11.51 -11.56
N ARG A 110 1.70 -10.61 -11.13
CA ARG A 110 0.28 -10.90 -10.98
C ARG A 110 -0.45 -10.93 -12.33
N HIS A 111 -0.06 -10.05 -13.25
CA HIS A 111 -0.67 -9.97 -14.58
C HIS A 111 -0.04 -10.91 -15.60
N THR A 112 1.24 -11.27 -15.44
CA THR A 112 1.90 -12.23 -16.33
C THR A 112 1.38 -13.62 -15.98
N PRO A 113 0.68 -14.30 -16.91
CA PRO A 113 0.22 -15.67 -16.67
C PRO A 113 1.44 -16.51 -16.35
N ALA A 114 1.36 -17.31 -15.27
CA ALA A 114 2.41 -18.26 -14.96
C ALA A 114 2.70 -19.07 -16.24
N PRO A 115 3.98 -19.21 -16.65
CA PRO A 115 4.31 -20.08 -17.77
C PRO A 115 3.63 -21.40 -17.50
N ARG A 116 2.77 -21.86 -18.43
CA ARG A 116 2.20 -23.20 -18.34
C ARG A 116 3.40 -24.13 -18.27
N LEU A 117 3.75 -24.58 -17.08
CA LEU A 117 4.82 -25.56 -16.89
C LEU A 117 4.41 -26.72 -17.77
N ARG A 118 5.13 -26.90 -18.87
CA ARG A 118 4.97 -28.05 -19.75
C ARG A 118 5.04 -29.25 -18.79
N PRO A 119 4.04 -30.14 -18.77
CA PRO A 119 4.01 -31.23 -17.79
C PRO A 119 5.36 -31.91 -17.81
N ALA A 120 6.11 -31.80 -16.71
CA ALA A 120 7.35 -32.53 -16.59
C ALA A 120 6.98 -34.01 -16.76
N ALA A 121 7.72 -34.74 -17.58
CA ALA A 121 7.57 -36.19 -17.69
C ALA A 121 7.47 -36.78 -16.27
N PRO A 122 6.55 -37.73 -16.02
CA PRO A 122 6.18 -38.17 -14.68
C PRO A 122 7.42 -38.67 -13.94
N ARG A 123 7.96 -37.81 -13.09
CA ARG A 123 8.96 -38.18 -12.10
C ARG A 123 8.21 -39.01 -11.04
N PRO A 124 8.77 -40.13 -10.55
CA PRO A 124 8.12 -40.92 -9.51
C PRO A 124 7.69 -40.00 -8.36
N ALA A 125 6.39 -39.94 -8.09
CA ALA A 125 5.84 -39.01 -7.14
C ALA A 125 6.44 -39.29 -5.76
N PRO A 126 7.11 -38.31 -5.11
CA PRO A 126 7.28 -38.36 -3.67
C PRO A 126 5.89 -38.41 -3.03
N PRO A 127 5.69 -39.10 -1.89
CA PRO A 127 4.40 -39.17 -1.23
C PRO A 127 3.84 -37.76 -1.03
N ALA A 128 2.63 -37.53 -1.54
CA ALA A 128 1.97 -36.23 -1.51
C ALA A 128 1.80 -35.78 -0.06
N GLN A 129 2.60 -34.80 0.36
CA GLN A 129 2.33 -34.10 1.61
C GLN A 129 1.17 -33.14 1.37
N PRO A 130 0.10 -33.18 2.19
CA PRO A 130 -1.00 -32.23 2.10
C PRO A 130 -0.47 -30.81 2.29
N VAL A 131 -0.58 -29.97 1.26
CA VAL A 131 -0.31 -28.53 1.42
C VAL A 131 -1.50 -27.97 2.20
N ALA A 132 -1.32 -27.83 3.51
CA ALA A 132 -2.33 -27.24 4.37
C ALA A 132 -2.65 -25.81 3.91
N PRO A 133 -3.92 -25.39 3.90
CA PRO A 133 -4.27 -24.00 3.62
C PRO A 133 -3.49 -23.11 4.59
N THR A 134 -2.72 -22.16 4.04
CA THR A 134 -1.93 -21.22 4.84
C THR A 134 -2.91 -20.36 5.62
N ARG A 135 -3.12 -20.71 6.90
CA ARG A 135 -3.92 -19.88 7.79
C ARG A 135 -3.24 -18.51 7.89
N PRO A 136 -3.99 -17.40 7.85
CA PRO A 136 -3.44 -16.10 8.14
C PRO A 136 -2.73 -16.15 9.49
N ASP A 137 -1.45 -15.78 9.52
CA ASP A 137 -0.66 -15.77 10.75
C ASP A 137 -1.22 -14.70 11.70
N PRO A 138 -1.81 -15.08 12.85
CA PRO A 138 -2.40 -14.13 13.78
C PRO A 138 -1.37 -13.14 14.33
N ALA A 139 -0.10 -13.54 14.45
CA ALA A 139 0.97 -12.65 14.89
C ALA A 139 1.23 -11.54 13.86
N ARG A 140 1.17 -11.88 12.57
CA ARG A 140 1.27 -10.91 11.48
C ARG A 140 0.09 -9.94 11.48
N THR A 141 -1.14 -10.44 11.61
CA THR A 141 -2.34 -9.57 11.66
C THR A 141 -2.29 -8.61 12.85
N ALA A 142 -1.88 -9.08 14.02
CA ALA A 142 -1.71 -8.25 15.22
C ALA A 142 -0.62 -7.18 15.04
N ALA A 143 0.52 -7.53 14.41
CA ALA A 143 1.59 -6.58 14.14
C ALA A 143 1.14 -5.44 13.20
N TRP A 144 0.33 -5.76 12.18
CA TRP A 144 -0.23 -4.76 11.28
C TRP A 144 -1.25 -3.85 11.99
N ALA A 145 -2.12 -4.41 12.82
CA ALA A 145 -3.05 -3.62 13.61
C ALA A 145 -2.32 -2.65 14.57
N ALA A 146 -1.27 -3.14 15.24
CA ALA A 146 -0.45 -2.31 16.12
C ALA A 146 0.24 -1.16 15.36
N ALA A 147 0.77 -1.43 14.16
CA ALA A 147 1.38 -0.42 13.31
C ALA A 147 0.38 0.66 12.88
N PHE A 148 -0.84 0.28 12.48
CA PHE A 148 -1.88 1.25 12.12
C PHE A 148 -2.32 2.11 13.32
N THR A 149 -2.45 1.52 14.51
CA THR A 149 -2.75 2.27 15.73
C THR A 149 -1.63 3.25 16.08
N GLY A 150 -0.37 2.84 15.96
CA GLY A 150 0.78 3.73 16.16
C GLY A 150 0.76 4.93 15.20
N LEU A 151 0.55 4.66 13.92
CA LEU A 151 0.45 5.71 12.90
C LEU A 151 -0.74 6.66 13.16
N ALA A 152 -1.87 6.12 13.61
CA ALA A 152 -3.03 6.93 13.98
C ALA A 152 -2.72 7.91 15.13
N HIS A 153 -1.97 7.45 16.14
CA HIS A 153 -1.53 8.30 17.25
C HIS A 153 -0.53 9.38 16.81
N GLU A 154 0.43 9.03 15.97
CA GLU A 154 1.39 10.01 15.44
C GLU A 154 0.69 11.10 14.60
N VAL A 155 -0.24 10.70 13.72
CA VAL A 155 -1.02 11.64 12.91
C VAL A 155 -1.91 12.52 13.79
N ALA A 156 -2.50 11.98 14.85
CA ALA A 156 -3.31 12.74 15.80
C ALA A 156 -2.46 13.72 16.64
N ALA A 157 -1.24 13.34 17.02
CA ALA A 157 -0.35 14.16 17.82
C ALA A 157 0.29 15.31 17.01
N GLY A 158 0.55 15.10 15.72
CA GLY A 158 1.07 16.12 14.81
C GLY A 158 -0.01 17.00 14.16
N ALA A 159 -1.29 16.72 14.40
CA ALA A 159 -2.37 17.55 13.91
C ALA A 159 -2.47 18.83 14.75
N ASP A 160 -2.24 19.99 14.15
CA ASP A 160 -2.70 21.25 14.75
C ASP A 160 -4.19 21.12 15.07
N ALA A 161 -4.62 21.63 16.23
CA ALA A 161 -6.00 21.48 16.73
C ALA A 161 -7.08 21.96 15.73
N GLY A 162 -6.69 22.69 14.68
CA GLY A 162 -7.52 23.16 13.59
C GLY A 162 -7.67 22.22 12.40
N ASP A 163 -6.77 21.29 12.09
CA ASP A 163 -6.81 20.56 10.80
C ASP A 163 -7.81 19.37 10.84
N PRO A 164 -8.95 19.45 10.13
CA PRO A 164 -9.93 18.37 10.08
C PRO A 164 -9.44 17.15 9.28
N THR A 165 -8.51 17.34 8.34
CA THR A 165 -8.01 16.30 7.45
C THR A 165 -7.13 15.30 8.20
N MET A 166 -6.25 15.80 9.07
CA MET A 166 -5.39 14.95 9.89
C MET A 166 -6.19 14.14 10.90
N ARG A 167 -7.26 14.73 11.48
CA ARG A 167 -8.22 14.01 12.33
C ARG A 167 -8.94 12.90 11.58
N LEU A 168 -9.41 13.16 10.36
CA LEU A 168 -10.07 12.14 9.53
C LEU A 168 -9.13 10.97 9.23
N ARG A 169 -7.86 11.24 8.91
CA ARG A 169 -6.84 10.21 8.68
C ARG A 169 -6.57 9.37 9.92
N ALA A 170 -6.39 10.00 11.07
CA ALA A 170 -6.18 9.27 12.33
C ALA A 170 -7.35 8.32 12.63
N ASN A 171 -8.58 8.78 12.43
CA ASN A 171 -9.78 7.96 12.62
C ASN A 171 -9.85 6.78 11.63
N ALA A 172 -9.53 7.01 10.36
CA ALA A 172 -9.52 5.96 9.35
C ALA A 172 -8.49 4.87 9.67
N LEU A 173 -7.28 5.26 10.09
CA LEU A 173 -6.22 4.33 10.49
C LEU A 173 -6.61 3.51 11.73
N SER A 174 -7.23 4.15 12.72
CA SER A 174 -7.71 3.48 13.92
C SER A 174 -8.83 2.47 13.58
N SER A 175 -9.77 2.84 12.71
CA SER A 175 -10.83 1.94 12.24
C SER A 175 -10.29 0.73 11.46
N ALA A 176 -9.27 0.93 10.61
CA ALA A 176 -8.61 -0.16 9.91
C ALA A 176 -7.93 -1.14 10.89
N ALA A 177 -7.27 -0.62 11.93
CA ALA A 177 -6.68 -1.44 12.98
C ALA A 177 -7.73 -2.30 13.72
N SER A 178 -8.86 -1.70 14.11
CA SER A 178 -9.97 -2.43 14.74
C SER A 178 -10.56 -3.52 13.84
N THR A 179 -10.65 -3.26 12.54
CA THR A 179 -11.15 -4.23 11.56
C THR A 179 -10.24 -5.46 11.47
N LEU A 180 -8.92 -5.27 11.44
CA LEU A 180 -7.96 -6.37 11.43
C LEU A 180 -8.05 -7.26 12.68
N LEU A 181 -8.30 -6.65 13.84
CA LEU A 181 -8.46 -7.37 15.10
C LEU A 181 -9.82 -8.09 15.21
N SER A 182 -10.82 -7.67 14.43
CA SER A 182 -12.18 -8.22 14.46
C SER A 182 -12.37 -9.42 13.53
N VAL A 183 -11.37 -9.81 12.72
CA VAL A 183 -11.45 -10.98 11.84
C VAL A 183 -11.56 -12.25 12.71
N PRO A 184 -12.68 -13.00 12.62
CA PRO A 184 -12.88 -14.17 13.47
C PRO A 184 -11.79 -15.21 13.19
N GLN A 185 -10.98 -15.46 14.22
CA GLN A 185 -10.01 -16.54 14.21
C GLN A 185 -10.79 -17.86 14.09
N ALA A 186 -10.64 -18.55 12.96
CA ALA A 186 -11.29 -19.83 12.74
C ALA A 186 -10.91 -20.78 13.89
N ARG A 187 -11.89 -21.11 14.73
CA ARG A 187 -11.70 -22.04 15.85
C ARG A 187 -11.16 -23.36 15.29
N PRO A 188 -10.08 -23.93 15.88
CA PRO A 188 -9.62 -25.24 15.48
C PRO A 188 -10.76 -26.26 15.71
N PRO A 189 -10.94 -27.24 14.80
CA PRO A 189 -11.90 -28.31 15.04
C PRO A 189 -11.50 -29.06 16.31
N LEU A 190 -12.44 -29.21 17.25
CA LEU A 190 -12.28 -30.09 18.40
C LEU A 190 -12.28 -31.52 17.86
N GLY A 191 -11.13 -32.17 17.92
CA GLY A 191 -10.96 -33.60 17.64
C GLY A 191 -11.31 -34.45 18.86
#